data_AF-A0AAP8N7C1-F1
#
_entry.id   AF-A0AAP8N7C1-F1
#
_cell.length_a   1.000
_cell.length_b   1.000
_cell.length_c   1.000
_cell.angle_alpha   90.00
_cell.angle_beta   90.00
_cell.angle_gamma   90.00
#
_symmetry.space_group_name_H-M   'P 1'
#
loop_
_entity.id
_entity.type
_entity.pdbx_description
1 polymer ?
#
loop_
_entity_poly.entity_id
_entity_poly.type
_entity_poly.pdbx_seq_one_letter_code
_entity_poly.pdbx_strand_id
1 'polypeptide(L)'
;HEESLALNLSSATLADPQALNAVFDILRQHSNLGERLTLEIGEEQLPEQAVLEQLTRRLRELGFSLSLQRFGGRFSMIGNLARLGLAYLKIDGSYI
;
A
#
# COMPACT_ATOMS: atom_id res chain seq x y z
N HIS A 1 -9.71 -10.75 -18.28
CA HIS A 1 -9.66 -9.31 -17.95
C HIS A 1 -8.21 -8.90 -17.83
N GLU A 2 -7.81 -7.79 -18.46
CA GLU A 2 -6.43 -7.25 -18.49
C GLU A 2 -6.26 -5.94 -17.70
N GLU A 3 -7.35 -5.42 -17.11
CA GLU A 3 -7.34 -4.14 -16.40
C GLU A 3 -6.56 -4.18 -15.08
N SER A 4 -5.94 -3.07 -14.71
CA SER A 4 -5.29 -2.89 -13.40
C SER A 4 -6.32 -2.45 -12.36
N LEU A 5 -6.22 -3.00 -11.16
CA LEU A 5 -7.12 -2.77 -10.04
C LEU A 5 -6.36 -2.23 -8.83
N ALA A 6 -7.08 -1.45 -8.01
CA ALA A 6 -6.60 -0.96 -6.73
C ALA A 6 -7.52 -1.46 -5.61
N LEU A 7 -6.94 -1.92 -4.50
CA LEU A 7 -7.68 -2.42 -3.35
C LEU A 7 -7.21 -1.76 -2.06
N ASN A 8 -8.17 -1.30 -1.26
CA ASN A 8 -7.90 -0.69 0.03
C ASN A 8 -7.49 -1.73 1.07
N LEU A 9 -6.39 -1.48 1.76
CA LEU A 9 -5.94 -2.23 2.92
C LEU A 9 -6.27 -1.44 4.18
N SER A 10 -7.09 -2.03 5.05
CA SER A 10 -7.56 -1.36 6.27
C SER A 10 -6.48 -1.30 7.37
N SER A 11 -6.55 -0.30 8.25
CA SER A 11 -5.73 -0.23 9.46
C SER A 11 -5.89 -1.46 10.36
N ALA A 12 -7.08 -2.06 10.43
CA ALA A 12 -7.32 -3.27 11.20
C ALA A 12 -6.50 -4.45 10.68
N THR A 13 -6.40 -4.60 9.36
CA THR A 13 -5.57 -5.63 8.73
C THR A 13 -4.08 -5.37 8.95
N LEU A 14 -3.65 -4.10 8.92
CA LEU A 14 -2.25 -3.74 9.17
C LEU A 14 -1.83 -3.95 10.63
N ALA A 15 -2.76 -3.76 11.57
CA ALA A 15 -2.50 -3.88 13.01
C ALA A 15 -2.52 -5.32 13.51
N ASP A 16 -3.17 -6.25 12.81
CA ASP A 16 -3.21 -7.67 13.15
C ASP A 16 -2.19 -8.48 12.30
N PRO A 17 -1.09 -8.96 12.91
CA PRO A 17 -0.10 -9.75 12.20
C PRO A 17 -0.65 -11.05 11.59
N GLN A 18 -1.69 -11.65 12.19
CA GLN A 18 -2.30 -12.86 11.65
C GLN A 18 -3.08 -12.54 10.36
N ALA A 19 -3.91 -11.50 10.39
CA ALA A 19 -4.63 -11.03 9.21
C ALA A 19 -3.67 -10.58 8.10
N LEU A 20 -2.62 -9.83 8.44
CA LEU A 20 -1.63 -9.37 7.47
C LEU A 20 -0.88 -10.53 6.81
N ASN A 21 -0.50 -11.56 7.59
CA ASN A 21 0.14 -12.75 7.03
C ASN A 21 -0.83 -13.54 6.13
N ALA A 22 -2.11 -13.65 6.50
CA ALA A 22 -3.11 -14.28 5.65
C ALA A 22 -3.25 -13.54 4.30
N VAL A 23 -3.21 -12.20 4.30
CA VAL A 23 -3.17 -11.42 3.05
C VAL A 23 -1.91 -11.76 2.24
N PHE A 24 -0.74 -11.78 2.85
CA PHE A 24 0.50 -12.13 2.13
C PHE A 24 0.49 -13.56 1.56
N ASP A 25 -0.14 -14.51 2.24
CA ASP A 25 -0.29 -15.88 1.76
C ASP A 25 -1.20 -15.94 0.52
N ILE A 26 -2.31 -15.19 0.52
CA ILE A 26 -3.18 -15.05 -0.65
C ILE A 26 -2.43 -14.41 -1.82
N LEU A 27 -1.73 -13.29 -1.57
CA LEU A 27 -0.95 -12.61 -2.62
C LEU A 27 0.12 -13.53 -3.22
N ARG A 28 0.79 -14.34 -2.39
CA ARG A 28 1.79 -15.30 -2.85
C ARG A 28 1.18 -16.35 -3.78
N GLN A 29 -0.02 -16.84 -3.47
CA GLN A 29 -0.76 -17.81 -4.31
C GLN A 29 -1.20 -17.20 -5.66
N HIS A 30 -1.34 -15.88 -5.74
CA HIS A 30 -1.79 -15.15 -6.92
C HIS A 30 -0.75 -14.19 -7.49
N SER A 31 0.53 -14.58 -7.42
CA SER A 31 1.67 -13.76 -7.87
C SER A 31 1.60 -13.37 -9.36
N ASN A 32 0.87 -14.14 -10.18
CA ASN A 32 0.58 -13.80 -11.58
C ASN A 32 -0.30 -12.56 -11.77
N LEU A 33 -0.94 -12.06 -10.71
CA LEU A 33 -1.74 -10.83 -10.72
C LEU A 33 -0.97 -9.60 -10.21
N GLY A 34 0.28 -9.76 -9.78
CA GLY A 34 1.07 -8.72 -9.11
C GLY A 34 1.12 -7.39 -9.85
N GLU A 35 1.45 -7.42 -11.15
CA GLU A 35 1.56 -6.22 -11.99
C GLU A 35 0.24 -5.46 -12.17
N ARG A 36 -0.88 -6.12 -11.87
CA ARG A 36 -2.24 -5.61 -12.10
C ARG A 36 -2.97 -5.26 -10.82
N LEU A 37 -2.38 -5.49 -9.64
CA LEU A 37 -2.99 -5.17 -8.37
C LEU A 37 -2.10 -4.21 -7.57
N THR A 38 -2.67 -3.07 -7.23
CA THR A 38 -2.07 -2.11 -6.29
C THR A 38 -2.85 -2.12 -4.98
N LEU A 39 -2.16 -2.23 -3.86
CA LEU A 39 -2.76 -2.04 -2.54
C LEU A 39 -2.69 -0.57 -2.13
N GLU A 40 -3.75 -0.07 -1.52
CA GLU A 40 -3.85 1.32 -1.08
C GLU A 40 -4.02 1.42 0.43
N ILE A 41 -3.23 2.29 1.06
CA ILE A 41 -3.36 2.65 2.48
C ILE A 41 -3.79 4.12 2.56
N GLY A 42 -4.77 4.43 3.41
CA GLY A 42 -5.16 5.82 3.69
C GLY A 42 -4.09 6.57 4.48
N GLU A 43 -3.91 7.86 4.24
CA GLU A 43 -2.99 8.71 5.00
C GLU A 43 -3.24 8.65 6.52
N GLU A 44 -4.50 8.53 6.93
CA GLU A 44 -4.93 8.41 8.32
C GLU A 44 -4.59 7.06 8.96
N GLN A 45 -4.31 6.05 8.13
CA GLN A 45 -4.04 4.66 8.53
C GLN A 45 -2.57 4.26 8.36
N LEU A 46 -1.70 5.22 8.04
CA LEU A 46 -0.28 4.98 7.84
C LEU A 46 0.36 4.39 9.11
N PRO A 47 1.02 3.22 9.02
CA PRO A 47 1.80 2.69 10.12
C PRO A 47 3.12 3.47 10.28
N GLU A 48 3.88 3.15 11.32
CA GLU A 48 5.23 3.70 11.50
C GLU A 48 6.12 3.43 10.28
N GLN A 49 7.08 4.33 10.02
CA GLN A 49 7.93 4.28 8.82
C GLN A 49 8.63 2.92 8.63
N ALA A 50 9.16 2.32 9.71
CA ALA A 50 9.82 1.02 9.63
C ALA A 50 8.87 -0.10 9.17
N VAL A 51 7.62 -0.07 9.64
CA VAL A 51 6.58 -1.04 9.24
C VAL A 51 6.17 -0.82 7.80
N LEU A 52 6.01 0.45 7.39
CA LEU A 52 5.66 0.80 6.02
C LEU A 52 6.74 0.38 5.01
N GLU A 53 8.02 0.60 5.34
CA GLU A 53 9.16 0.14 4.55
C GLU A 53 9.19 -1.39 4.41
N GLN A 54 8.96 -2.11 5.51
CA GLN A 54 8.89 -3.57 5.49
C GLN A 54 7.72 -4.08 4.65
N LEU A 55 6.55 -3.47 4.79
CA LEU A 55 5.35 -3.83 4.04
C LEU A 55 5.57 -3.60 2.54
N THR A 56 6.09 -2.44 2.16
CA THR A 56 6.37 -2.11 0.76
C THR A 56 7.38 -3.08 0.15
N ARG A 57 8.44 -3.43 0.91
CA ARG A 57 9.43 -4.42 0.49
C ARG A 57 8.80 -5.79 0.25
N ARG A 58 7.99 -6.31 1.20
CA ARG A 58 7.32 -7.61 1.07
C ARG A 58 6.37 -7.65 -0.12
N LEU A 59 5.62 -6.58 -0.39
CA LEU A 59 4.74 -6.51 -1.56
C LEU A 59 5.52 -6.55 -2.86
N ARG A 60 6.62 -5.78 -2.94
CA ARG A 60 7.49 -5.75 -4.12
C ARG A 60 8.14 -7.11 -4.39
N GLU A 61 8.56 -7.83 -3.36
CA GLU A 61 9.08 -9.20 -3.47
C GLU A 61 8.05 -10.19 -4.04
N LEU A 62 6.75 -9.92 -3.82
CA LEU A 62 5.64 -10.71 -4.38
C LEU A 62 5.15 -10.18 -5.74
N GLY A 63 5.74 -9.11 -6.26
CA GLY A 63 5.35 -8.47 -7.53
C GLY A 63 4.17 -7.49 -7.42
N PHE A 64 3.71 -7.15 -6.21
CA PHE A 64 2.60 -6.23 -5.99
C PHE A 64 3.08 -4.82 -5.68
N SER A 65 2.26 -3.82 -6.04
CA SER A 65 2.53 -2.41 -5.77
C SER A 65 1.79 -1.88 -4.55
N LEU A 66 2.37 -0.88 -3.88
CA LEU A 66 1.71 -0.11 -2.82
C LEU A 66 1.47 1.33 -3.27
N SER A 67 0.37 1.92 -2.83
CA SER A 67 0.05 3.34 -3.03
C SER A 67 -0.63 3.93 -1.81
N LEU A 68 -0.69 5.27 -1.76
CA LEU A 68 -1.41 6.01 -0.73
C LEU A 68 -2.63 6.71 -1.30
N GLN A 69 -3.68 6.80 -0.49
CA GLN A 69 -4.90 7.53 -0.81
C GLN A 69 -5.22 8.59 0.25
N ARG A 70 -6.04 9.57 -0.14
CA ARG A 70 -6.44 10.70 0.73
C ARG A 70 -5.22 11.44 1.31
N PHE A 71 -4.17 11.60 0.51
CA PHE A 71 -2.98 12.32 0.97
C PHE A 71 -3.18 13.84 0.90
N GLY A 72 -2.74 14.56 1.93
CA GLY A 72 -2.74 16.01 1.93
C GLY A 72 -2.57 16.63 3.31
N GLY A 73 -2.83 15.89 4.39
CA GLY A 73 -2.59 16.37 5.75
C GLY A 73 -1.12 16.34 6.19
N ARG A 74 -0.27 15.55 5.51
CA ARG A 74 1.11 15.25 5.97
C ARG A 74 2.19 15.46 4.89
N PHE A 75 2.18 16.61 4.22
CA PHE A 75 3.19 16.94 3.20
C PHE A 75 4.65 16.84 3.68
N SER A 76 4.92 17.05 4.97
CA SER A 76 6.26 16.88 5.55
C SER A 76 6.81 15.45 5.41
N MET A 77 5.95 14.44 5.25
CA MET A 77 6.37 13.04 5.06
C MET A 77 6.74 12.70 3.61
N ILE A 78 6.52 13.59 2.64
CA ILE A 78 6.69 13.28 1.21
C ILE A 78 8.11 12.81 0.86
N GLY A 79 9.14 13.35 1.54
CA GLY A 79 10.53 12.95 1.34
C GLY A 79 10.79 11.49 1.74
N ASN A 80 10.13 11.01 2.80
CA ASN A 80 10.21 9.61 3.21
C ASN A 80 9.43 8.72 2.25
N LEU A 81 8.27 9.17 1.78
CA LEU A 81 7.43 8.43 0.83
C LEU A 81 8.12 8.21 -0.52
N ALA A 82 8.90 9.19 -0.99
CA ALA A 82 9.67 9.07 -2.24
C ALA A 82 10.64 7.88 -2.25
N ARG A 83 11.12 7.44 -1.07
CA ARG A 83 12.05 6.31 -0.95
C ARG A 83 11.36 4.94 -0.97
N LEU A 84 10.03 4.90 -0.77
CA LEU A 84 9.27 3.66 -0.69
C LEU A 84 9.04 3.03 -2.06
N GLY A 85 9.12 3.80 -3.15
CA GLY A 85 8.77 3.30 -4.48
C GLY A 85 7.27 3.00 -4.62
N LEU A 86 6.43 3.87 -4.08
CA LEU A 86 4.97 3.81 -4.28
C LEU A 86 4.64 3.91 -5.78
N ALA A 87 3.61 3.19 -6.22
CA ALA A 87 3.16 3.29 -7.61
C ALA A 87 2.54 4.66 -7.91
N TYR A 88 1.75 5.19 -6.98
CA TYR A 88 1.21 6.53 -7.03
C TYR A 88 0.79 7.02 -5.64
N LEU A 89 0.40 8.29 -5.58
CA LEU A 89 -0.13 8.94 -4.42
C LEU A 89 -1.39 9.71 -4.85
N LYS A 90 -2.55 9.30 -4.33
CA LYS A 90 -3.83 9.97 -4.60
C LYS A 90 -4.05 11.10 -3.60
N ILE A 91 -4.17 12.32 -4.12
CA ILE A 91 -4.46 13.52 -3.34
C ILE A 91 -5.91 13.47 -2.84
N ASP A 92 -6.12 13.92 -1.60
CA ASP A 92 -7.47 14.03 -1.04
C ASP A 92 -8.32 15.04 -1.83
N GLY A 93 -9.58 14.70 -2.06
CA GLY A 93 -10.49 15.51 -2.86
C GLY A 93 -10.77 16.90 -2.28
N SER A 94 -10.47 17.14 -1.00
CA SER A 94 -10.59 18.47 -0.39
C SER A 94 -9.57 19.50 -0.90
N TYR A 95 -8.51 19.07 -1.61
CA TYR A 95 -7.48 19.94 -2.17
C TYR A 95 -7.63 20.23 -3.67
N ILE A 96 -8.71 19.74 -4.30
CA ILE A 96 -8.99 19.87 -5.74
C ILE A 96 -10.25 20.72 -5.95
#